data_AF-J0N260-F1
#
_entry.id   AF-J0N260-F1
#
_cell.length_a   1.000
_cell.length_b   1.000
_cell.length_c   1.000
_cell.angle_alpha   90.00
_cell.angle_beta   90.00
_cell.angle_gamma   90.00
#
_symmetry.space_group_name_H-M   'P 1'
#
loop_
_entity.id
_entity.type
_entity.pdbx_description
1 polymer ?
#
loop_
_entity_poly.entity_id
_entity_poly.type
_entity_poly.pdbx_seq_one_letter_code
_entity_poly.pdbx_strand_id
1 'polypeptide(L)' 'MFALVLLGYAFIVLIDTIPVYKDGTRREFWVSTSLLAVSLIVAVLFSLGVDLPSPADPLRQLITKIYGL' A
#
# COMPACT_ATOMS: atom_id res chain seq x y z
N MET A 1 -10.13 2.32 15.10
CA MET A 1 -9.66 2.40 13.70
C MET A 1 -8.43 1.53 13.47
N PHE A 2 -7.34 1.70 14.24
CA PHE A 2 -6.12 0.87 14.15
C PHE A 2 -6.34 -0.66 14.15
N ALA A 3 -7.14 -1.18 15.09
CA ALA A 3 -7.42 -2.63 15.14
C ALA A 3 -8.13 -3.17 13.88
N LEU A 4 -9.02 -2.37 13.28
CA LEU A 4 -9.70 -2.73 12.03
C LEU A 4 -8.73 -2.74 10.84
N VAL A 5 -7.77 -1.80 10.82
CA VAL A 5 -6.70 -1.79 9.82
C VAL A 5 -5.91 -3.09 9.90
N LEU A 6 -5.41 -3.47 11.09
CA LEU A 6 -4.65 -4.71 11.26
C LEU A 6 -5.44 -5.95 10.83
N LEU A 7 -6.73 -6.03 11.20
CA LEU A 7 -7.58 -7.15 10.85
C LEU A 7 -7.82 -7.23 9.34
N GLY A 8 -8.03 -6.10 8.68
CA GLY A 8 -8.17 -6.02 7.21
C GLY A 8 -6.92 -6.50 6.48
N TYR A 9 -5.73 -6.05 6.89
CA TYR A 9 -4.48 -6.52 6.26
C TYR A 9 -4.18 -7.99 6.58
N ALA A 10 -4.51 -8.47 7.79
CA ALA A 10 -4.39 -9.89 8.10
C ALA A 10 -5.29 -10.74 7.18
N PHE A 11 -6.51 -10.27 6.88
CA PHE A 11 -7.39 -10.93 5.92
C PHE A 11 -6.79 -10.97 4.51
N ILE A 12 -6.20 -9.85 4.04
CA ILE A 12 -5.52 -9.82 2.73
C ILE A 12 -4.36 -10.82 2.69
N VAL A 13 -3.53 -10.89 3.73
CA VAL A 13 -2.42 -11.85 3.80
C VAL A 13 -2.93 -13.30 3.66
N LEU A 14 -4.05 -13.63 4.32
CA LEU A 14 -4.62 -14.97 4.29
C LEU A 14 -5.18 -15.36 2.92
N ILE A 15 -5.88 -14.45 2.23
CA ILE A 15 -6.58 -14.74 0.97
C ILE A 15 -5.71 -14.56 -0.27
N ASP A 16 -4.66 -13.74 -0.20
CA ASP A 16 -3.86 -13.35 -1.36
C ASP A 16 -2.39 -13.75 -1.17
N THR A 17 -1.72 -13.22 -0.16
CA THR A 17 -0.28 -13.42 0.02
C THR A 17 0.09 -14.90 0.29
N ILE A 18 -0.70 -15.62 1.09
CA ILE A 18 -0.46 -17.05 1.36
C ILE A 18 -0.65 -17.91 0.11
N PRO A 19 -1.75 -17.80 -0.66
CA PRO A 19 -1.89 -18.48 -1.94
C PRO A 19 -0.76 -18.17 -2.92
N VAL A 20 -0.42 -16.89 -3.12
CA VAL A 20 0.67 -16.48 -4.02
C VAL A 20 2.02 -17.07 -3.60
N TYR A 21 2.28 -17.15 -2.28
CA TYR A 21 3.47 -17.81 -1.77
C TYR A 21 3.49 -19.32 -2.10
N LYS A 22 2.33 -19.97 -2.06
CA LYS A 22 2.17 -21.41 -2.34
C LYS A 22 2.26 -21.74 -3.84
N ASP A 23 1.79 -20.87 -4.71
CA ASP A 23 1.83 -21.05 -6.17
C ASP A 23 3.26 -20.94 -6.76
N GLY A 24 4.25 -20.53 -5.94
CA GLY A 24 5.67 -20.57 -6.30
C GLY A 24 6.14 -19.43 -7.21
N THR A 25 5.27 -18.47 -7.53
CA THR A 25 5.61 -17.28 -8.31
C THR A 25 6.36 -16.26 -7.47
N ARG A 26 7.65 -16.52 -7.21
CA ARG A 26 8.51 -15.68 -6.33
C ARG A 26 8.47 -14.19 -6.70
N ARG A 27 8.43 -13.86 -7.99
CA ARG A 27 8.37 -12.45 -8.44
C ARG A 27 7.07 -11.78 -8.02
N GLU A 28 5.93 -12.44 -8.23
CA GLU A 28 4.62 -11.91 -7.86
C GLU A 28 4.51 -11.77 -6.35
N PHE A 29 4.97 -12.78 -5.60
CA PHE A 29 5.05 -12.73 -4.14
C PHE A 29 5.79 -11.50 -3.64
N TRP A 30 7.01 -11.23 -4.17
CA TRP A 30 7.81 -10.09 -3.73
C TRP A 30 7.18 -8.74 -4.10
N VAL A 31 6.62 -8.62 -5.31
CA VAL A 31 5.94 -7.38 -5.73
C VAL A 31 4.70 -7.13 -4.87
N SER A 32 3.82 -8.11 -4.72
CA SER A 32 2.60 -7.96 -3.95
C SER A 32 2.88 -7.73 -2.46
N THR A 33 3.83 -8.46 -1.87
CA THR A 33 4.19 -8.31 -0.45
C THR A 33 4.83 -6.96 -0.17
N SER A 34 5.69 -6.46 -1.06
CA SER A 34 6.31 -5.13 -0.88
C SER A 34 5.27 -4.01 -0.99
N LEU A 35 4.35 -4.09 -1.94
CA LEU A 35 3.23 -3.15 -2.06
C LEU A 35 2.31 -3.21 -0.83
N LEU A 36 1.99 -4.41 -0.37
CA LEU A 36 1.18 -4.62 0.84
C LEU A 36 1.86 -4.02 2.08
N ALA A 37 3.17 -4.20 2.23
CA ALA A 37 3.94 -3.66 3.34
C ALA A 37 3.95 -2.13 3.33
N VAL A 38 4.21 -1.50 2.18
CA VAL A 38 4.15 -0.02 2.03
C VAL A 38 2.75 0.49 2.36
N SER A 39 1.73 -0.17 1.84
CA SER A 39 0.33 0.17 2.09
C SER A 39 -0.03 0.08 3.58
N LEU A 40 0.39 -0.99 4.27
CA LEU A 40 0.18 -1.17 5.70
C LEU A 40 0.89 -0.09 6.52
N ILE A 41 2.13 0.26 6.17
CA ILE A 41 2.88 1.32 6.85
C ILE A 41 2.09 2.63 6.76
N VAL A 42 1.63 3.01 5.56
CA VAL A 42 0.82 4.23 5.36
C VAL A 42 -0.47 4.18 6.17
N ALA A 43 -1.20 3.05 6.15
CA ALA A 43 -2.45 2.91 6.89
C ALA A 43 -2.24 2.98 8.41
N VAL A 44 -1.16 2.39 8.93
CA VAL A 44 -0.78 2.48 10.34
C VAL A 44 -0.45 3.93 10.71
N LEU A 45 0.39 4.61 9.94
CA LEU A 45 0.72 6.02 10.16
C LEU A 45 -0.54 6.90 10.20
N PHE A 46 -1.44 6.74 9.23
CA PHE A 46 -2.73 7.44 9.21
C PHE A 46 -3.57 7.14 10.46
N SER A 47 -3.64 5.87 10.86
CA SER A 47 -4.45 5.47 12.03
C SER A 47 -3.90 5.96 13.37
N LEU A 48 -2.59 6.29 13.42
CA LEU A 48 -1.93 6.92 14.56
C LEU A 48 -2.05 8.45 14.54
N GLY A 49 -2.74 9.01 13.53
CA GLY A 49 -2.92 10.45 13.39
C GLY A 49 -1.69 11.17 12.84
N VAL A 50 -0.77 10.46 12.18
CA VAL A 50 0.35 11.09 11.48
C VAL A 50 -0.17 11.80 10.24
N ASP A 51 -0.02 13.12 10.20
CA ASP A 51 -0.32 13.93 9.02
C ASP A 51 0.68 13.63 7.91
N LEU A 52 0.28 12.76 6.99
CA LEU A 52 1.03 12.47 5.78
C LEU A 52 0.81 13.62 4.77
N PRO A 53 1.89 14.14 4.15
CA PRO A 53 1.77 15.21 3.18
C PRO A 53 0.89 14.74 2.02
N SER A 54 -0.05 15.60 1.62
CA SER A 54 -0.96 15.29 0.53
C SER A 54 -0.18 15.03 -0.77
N PRO A 55 -0.45 13.92 -1.47
CA PRO A 55 0.16 13.67 -2.78
C PRO A 55 -0.42 14.57 -3.87
N ALA A 56 -1.49 15.33 -3.60
CA ALA A 56 -2.18 16.14 -4.60
C ALA A 56 -1.26 17.18 -5.28
N ASP A 57 -0.46 17.92 -4.50
CA ASP A 57 0.44 18.93 -5.04
C ASP A 57 1.59 18.33 -5.87
N PRO A 58 2.30 17.28 -5.40
CA PRO A 58 3.26 16.55 -6.22
C PRO A 58 2.66 15.97 -7.50
N LEU A 59 1.47 15.38 -7.42
CA LEU A 59 0.79 14.80 -8.58
C LEU A 59 0.39 15.87 -9.58
N ARG A 60 -0.14 17.00 -9.11
CA ARG A 60 -0.46 18.15 -9.96
C ARG A 60 0.77 18.63 -10.71
N GLN A 61 1.88 18.85 -10.01
CA GLN A 61 3.14 19.27 -10.65
C GLN A 61 3.64 18.26 -11.67
N LEU A 62 3.51 16.95 -11.41
CA LEU A 62 3.89 15.91 -12.34
C LEU A 62 3.04 15.95 -13.61
N ILE A 63 1.72 16.04 -13.48
CA ILE A 63 0.79 16.15 -14.61
C ILE A 63 1.09 17.42 -15.41
N THR A 64 1.25 18.56 -14.75
CA THR A 64 1.63 19.83 -15.40
C THR A 64 2.93 19.70 -16.19
N LYS A 65 3.96 19.02 -15.67
CA LYS A 65 5.20 18.76 -16.40
C LYS A 65 5.03 17.84 -17.60
N ILE A 66 4.20 16.79 -17.49
CA ILE A 66 3.96 15.84 -18.59
C ILE A 66 3.17 16.50 -19.73
N TYR A 67 2.16 17.30 -19.39
CA TYR A 67 1.23 17.90 -20.36
C TYR A 67 1.60 19.34 -20.75
N GLY A 68 2.63 19.94 -20.14
CA GLY A 68 3.08 21.32 -20.44
C GLY A 68 2.04 22.40 -20.11
N LEU A 69 1.17 22.14 -19.13
CA LEU A 69 0.11 23.05 -18.68
C LEU A 69 0.63 24.19 -17.79
#